data_AF-U6KHW3-F1
#
_entry.id   AF-U6KHW3-F1
#
_cell.length_a   1.000
_cell.length_b   1.000
_cell.length_c   1.000
_cell.angle_alpha   90.00
_cell.angle_beta   90.00
_cell.angle_gamma   90.00
#
_symmetry.space_group_name_H-M   'P 1'
#
loop_
_entity.id
_entity.type
_entity.pdbx_description
1 polymer ?
#
loop_
_entity_poly.entity_id
_entity_poly.type
_entity_poly.pdbx_seq_one_letter_code
_entity_poly.pdbx_strand_id
1 'polypeptide(L)'
;MLELQRKKQKEGELCAAEERLLRTLIFKCELEVLLEADVVCVTCLGAGDKRVSQLSYRAVLIDEATQATEPEALVPLTLGANQVILIGDQMQLGPVVLSKRAAASGLGVSLFVRLLLLNMPAFRLSVQYR
;
A
#
# COMPACT_ATOMS: atom_id res chain seq x y z
N MET A 1 25.44 -3.66 12.46
CA MET A 1 24.29 -4.55 12.17
C MET A 1 24.71 -6.00 12.05
N LEU A 2 25.61 -6.35 11.11
CA LEU A 2 26.07 -7.74 10.89
C LEU A 2 26.66 -8.40 12.14
N GLU A 3 27.39 -7.66 12.95
CA GLU A 3 27.95 -8.18 14.22
C GLU A 3 26.87 -8.56 15.23
N LEU A 4 25.85 -7.72 15.41
CA LEU A 4 24.71 -8.01 16.30
C LEU A 4 23.87 -9.18 15.79
N GLN A 5 23.68 -9.30 14.47
CA GLN A 5 23.01 -10.46 13.87
C GLN A 5 23.79 -11.75 14.08
N ARG A 6 25.12 -11.73 13.89
CA ARG A 6 26.00 -12.87 14.17
C ARG A 6 26.00 -13.25 15.65
N LYS A 7 26.02 -12.26 16.55
CA LYS A 7 25.92 -12.48 18.00
C LYS A 7 24.60 -13.17 18.35
N LYS A 8 23.47 -12.66 17.84
CA LYS A 8 22.15 -13.28 18.03
C LYS A 8 22.08 -14.72 17.51
N GLN A 9 22.71 -15.02 16.36
CA GLN A 9 22.79 -16.38 15.83
C GLN A 9 23.63 -17.33 16.69
N LYS A 10 24.70 -16.83 17.34
CA LYS A 10 25.57 -17.63 18.20
C LYS A 10 25.00 -17.85 19.60
N GLU A 11 24.45 -16.80 20.20
CA GLU A 11 24.03 -16.77 21.61
C GLU A 11 22.53 -17.01 21.79
N GLY A 12 21.74 -16.98 20.71
CA GLY A 12 20.28 -17.17 20.73
C GLY A 12 19.49 -15.92 21.14
N GLU A 13 20.07 -15.07 21.98
CA GLU A 13 19.47 -13.82 22.46
C GLU A 13 20.44 -12.64 22.41
N LEU A 14 19.89 -11.42 22.54
CA LEU A 14 20.64 -10.17 22.65
C LEU A 14 20.17 -9.47 23.93
N CYS A 15 21.04 -8.67 24.54
CA CYS A 15 20.57 -7.85 25.66
C CYS A 15 19.59 -6.78 25.16
N ALA A 16 18.74 -6.25 26.06
CA ALA A 16 17.71 -5.28 25.67
C ALA A 16 18.27 -4.03 24.95
N ALA A 17 19.49 -3.59 25.29
CA ALA A 17 20.15 -2.48 24.60
C ALA A 17 20.58 -2.85 23.18
N GLU A 18 21.11 -4.06 22.98
CA GLU A 18 21.52 -4.58 21.68
C GLU A 18 20.33 -4.83 20.76
N GLU A 19 19.19 -5.31 21.28
CA GLU A 19 17.97 -5.45 20.50
C GLU A 19 17.43 -4.10 20.01
N ARG A 20 17.43 -3.08 20.88
CA ARG A 20 17.01 -1.72 20.51
C ARG A 20 17.93 -1.15 19.43
N LEU A 21 19.24 -1.32 19.60
CA LEU A 21 20.23 -0.89 18.62
C LEU A 21 20.04 -1.62 17.28
N LEU A 22 19.84 -2.94 17.31
CA LEU A 22 19.61 -3.73 16.09
C LEU A 22 18.33 -3.28 15.37
N ARG A 23 17.22 -3.07 16.09
CA ARG A 23 15.96 -2.56 15.50
C ARG A 23 16.15 -1.19 14.85
N THR A 24 16.89 -0.29 15.52
CA THR A 24 17.19 1.05 14.99
C THR A 24 18.05 0.97 13.72
N LEU A 25 19.07 0.11 13.71
CA LEU A 25 19.92 -0.09 12.54
C LEU A 25 19.16 -0.70 11.37
N ILE A 26 18.30 -1.70 11.63
CA ILE A 26 17.45 -2.30 10.59
C ILE A 26 16.52 -1.23 10.00
N PHE A 27 15.83 -0.47 10.85
CA PHE A 27 14.92 0.58 10.41
C PHE A 27 15.63 1.63 9.55
N LYS A 28 16.85 2.03 9.94
CA LYS A 28 17.67 2.96 9.16
C LYS A 28 18.00 2.41 7.78
N CYS A 29 18.43 1.15 7.69
CA CYS A 29 18.71 0.52 6.40
C CYS A 29 17.46 0.35 5.54
N GLU A 30 16.30 -0.01 6.14
CA GLU A 30 15.03 -0.09 5.43
C GLU A 30 14.64 1.27 4.83
N LEU A 31 14.80 2.36 5.59
CA LEU A 31 14.55 3.71 5.10
C LEU A 31 15.52 4.12 3.98
N GLU A 32 16.81 3.79 4.10
CA GLU A 32 17.80 4.07 3.04
C GLU A 32 17.39 3.39 1.72
N VAL A 33 17.01 2.11 1.77
CA VAL A 33 16.53 1.38 0.58
C VAL A 33 15.24 1.99 0.01
N LEU A 34 14.29 2.39 0.87
CA LEU A 34 13.04 3.00 0.41
C LEU A 34 13.25 4.39 -0.21
N LEU A 35 14.21 5.17 0.29
CA LEU A 35 14.54 6.50 -0.24
C LEU A 35 15.30 6.44 -1.56
N GLU A 36 16.10 5.39 -1.78
CA GLU A 36 16.84 5.18 -3.04
C GLU A 36 16.00 4.50 -4.13
N ALA A 37 14.87 3.89 -3.77
CA ALA A 37 14.01 3.20 -4.72
C ALA A 37 13.28 4.17 -5.65
N ASP A 38 13.35 3.92 -6.97
CA ASP A 38 12.53 4.65 -7.95
C ASP A 38 11.03 4.32 -7.81
N VAL A 39 10.72 3.09 -7.38
CA VAL A 39 9.35 2.59 -7.23
C VAL A 39 9.24 1.74 -5.96
N VAL A 40 8.23 2.01 -5.14
CA VAL A 40 7.88 1.21 -3.96
C VAL A 40 6.54 0.51 -4.20
N CYS A 41 6.57 -0.83 -4.27
CA CYS A 41 5.39 -1.65 -4.46
C CYS A 41 4.89 -2.20 -3.12
N VAL A 42 3.64 -1.87 -2.77
CA VAL A 42 2.96 -2.35 -1.56
C VAL A 42 1.48 -2.59 -1.86
N THR A 43 0.81 -3.39 -1.03
CA THR A 43 -0.67 -3.42 -1.04
C THR A 43 -1.22 -2.09 -0.52
N CYS A 44 -2.48 -1.76 -0.82
CA CYS A 44 -3.11 -0.53 -0.35
C CYS A 44 -2.99 -0.36 1.17
N LEU A 45 -3.34 -1.39 1.94
CA LEU A 45 -3.16 -1.38 3.40
C LEU A 45 -1.68 -1.42 3.83
N GLY A 46 -0.83 -2.07 3.04
CA GLY A 46 0.63 -2.11 3.26
C GLY A 46 1.28 -0.72 3.17
N ALA A 47 0.68 0.24 2.46
CA ALA A 47 1.14 1.62 2.47
C ALA A 47 1.04 2.28 3.86
N GLY A 48 0.18 1.76 4.75
CA GLY A 48 0.09 2.17 6.14
C GLY A 48 1.21 1.63 7.04
N ASP A 49 2.13 0.82 6.52
CA ASP A 49 3.30 0.36 7.28
C ASP A 49 4.15 1.56 7.71
N LYS A 50 4.65 1.55 8.96
CA LYS A 50 5.44 2.66 9.53
C LYS A 50 6.68 3.00 8.72
N ARG A 51 7.26 2.03 8.01
CA ARG A 51 8.43 2.23 7.15
C ARG A 51 8.06 3.03 5.89
N VAL A 52 6.86 2.80 5.36
CA VAL A 52 6.37 3.38 4.10
C VAL A 52 5.70 4.72 4.35
N SER A 53 4.80 4.79 5.33
CA SER A 53 3.97 5.96 5.68
C SER A 53 4.74 7.15 6.24
N GLN A 54 6.02 7.00 6.59
CA GLN A 54 6.89 8.12 6.97
C GLN A 54 7.41 8.92 5.77
N LEU A 55 7.25 8.40 4.57
CA LEU A 55 7.67 9.05 3.33
C LEU A 55 6.46 9.67 2.62
N SER A 56 6.75 10.58 1.69
CA SER A 56 5.74 11.25 0.86
C SER A 56 5.86 10.78 -0.58
N TYR A 57 4.73 10.38 -1.17
CA TYR A 57 4.66 9.83 -2.53
C TYR A 57 3.82 10.75 -3.40
N ARG A 58 4.50 11.60 -4.17
CA ARG A 58 3.84 12.57 -5.07
C ARG A 58 2.98 11.89 -6.14
N ALA A 59 3.39 10.73 -6.64
CA ALA A 59 2.68 9.97 -7.66
C ALA A 59 2.30 8.59 -7.10
N VAL A 60 1.02 8.24 -7.19
CA VAL A 60 0.48 6.96 -6.72
C VAL A 60 -0.30 6.29 -7.85
N LEU A 61 0.06 5.05 -8.15
CA LEU A 61 -0.67 4.17 -9.07
C LEU A 61 -1.27 3.02 -8.26
N ILE A 62 -2.58 2.81 -8.39
CA ILE A 62 -3.29 1.69 -7.77
C ILE A 62 -3.81 0.79 -8.88
N ASP A 63 -3.23 -0.40 -8.99
CA ASP A 63 -3.73 -1.47 -9.86
C ASP A 63 -4.82 -2.28 -9.15
N GLU A 64 -5.73 -2.89 -9.92
CA GLU A 64 -6.91 -3.58 -9.40
C GLU A 64 -7.75 -2.73 -8.43
N ALA A 65 -7.81 -1.41 -8.67
CA ALA A 65 -8.46 -0.43 -7.81
C ALA A 65 -9.97 -0.68 -7.63
N THR A 66 -10.59 -1.48 -8.50
CA THR A 66 -11.98 -1.92 -8.36
C THR A 66 -12.19 -2.95 -7.26
N GLN A 67 -11.15 -3.69 -6.87
CA GLN A 67 -11.19 -4.71 -5.81
C GLN A 67 -10.97 -4.14 -4.40
N ALA A 68 -10.45 -2.92 -4.27
CA ALA A 68 -10.26 -2.26 -2.99
C ALA A 68 -11.51 -1.49 -2.56
N THR A 69 -11.88 -1.61 -1.28
CA THR A 69 -12.84 -0.68 -0.69
C THR A 69 -12.27 0.74 -0.77
N GLU A 70 -13.13 1.74 -0.82
CA GLU A 70 -12.67 3.12 -0.87
C GLU A 70 -11.73 3.51 0.29
N PRO A 71 -11.98 3.11 1.57
CA PRO A 71 -11.04 3.37 2.65
C PRO A 71 -9.67 2.72 2.45
N GLU A 72 -9.61 1.50 1.90
CA GLU A 72 -8.34 0.84 1.58
C GLU A 72 -7.56 1.64 0.54
N ALA A 73 -8.23 2.03 -0.56
CA ALA A 73 -7.61 2.82 -1.61
C ALA A 73 -7.13 4.20 -1.13
N LEU A 74 -7.75 4.77 -0.09
CA LEU A 74 -7.34 6.05 0.49
C LEU A 74 -6.02 5.98 1.27
N VAL A 75 -5.63 4.81 1.81
CA VAL A 75 -4.41 4.67 2.62
C VAL A 75 -3.17 5.21 1.88
N PRO A 76 -2.81 4.73 0.67
CA PRO A 76 -1.67 5.28 -0.06
C PRO A 76 -1.89 6.72 -0.54
N LEU A 77 -3.14 7.13 -0.81
CA LEU A 77 -3.44 8.48 -1.34
C LEU A 77 -3.24 9.59 -0.33
N THR A 78 -3.35 9.28 0.97
CA THR A 78 -3.11 10.25 2.05
C THR A 78 -1.63 10.54 2.31
N LEU A 79 -0.71 9.80 1.66
CA LEU A 79 0.73 9.94 1.85
C LEU A 79 1.35 11.01 0.93
N GLY A 80 0.64 12.12 0.69
CA GLY A 80 1.14 13.24 -0.12
C GLY A 80 0.96 13.08 -1.63
N ALA A 81 -0.06 12.33 -2.07
CA ALA A 81 -0.34 12.15 -3.48
C ALA A 81 -0.81 13.45 -4.14
N ASN A 82 -0.13 13.86 -5.22
CA ASN A 82 -0.51 14.98 -6.09
C ASN A 82 -0.89 14.52 -7.51
N GLN A 83 -0.50 13.29 -7.87
CA GLN A 83 -0.87 12.64 -9.11
C GLN A 83 -1.32 11.22 -8.79
N VAL A 84 -2.53 10.87 -9.23
CA VAL A 84 -3.15 9.58 -8.92
C VAL A 84 -3.59 8.91 -10.21
N ILE A 85 -3.22 7.64 -10.36
CA ILE A 85 -3.66 6.78 -11.47
C ILE A 85 -4.37 5.58 -10.83
N LEU A 86 -5.64 5.38 -11.17
CA LEU A 86 -6.41 4.22 -10.75
C LEU A 86 -6.64 3.33 -11.97
N ILE A 87 -6.25 2.06 -11.86
CA ILE A 87 -6.43 1.06 -12.90
C ILE A 87 -7.37 0.00 -12.35
N GLY A 88 -8.36 -0.40 -13.14
CA GLY A 88 -9.31 -1.43 -12.75
C GLY A 88 -10.39 -1.62 -13.80
N ASP A 89 -11.21 -2.64 -13.58
CA ASP A 89 -12.35 -3.00 -14.45
C ASP A 89 -13.60 -3.19 -13.59
N GLN A 90 -14.59 -2.31 -13.76
CA GLN A 90 -15.83 -2.34 -13.00
C GLN A 90 -16.71 -3.57 -13.31
N MET A 91 -16.38 -4.33 -14.37
CA MET A 91 -17.08 -5.56 -14.74
C MET A 91 -16.45 -6.81 -14.10
N GLN A 92 -15.31 -6.67 -13.41
CA GLN A 92 -14.65 -7.75 -12.68
C GLN A 92 -15.04 -7.76 -11.19
N LEU A 93 -14.26 -8.45 -10.35
CA LEU A 93 -14.52 -8.54 -8.91
C LEU A 93 -14.48 -7.14 -8.27
N GLY A 94 -15.44 -6.89 -7.37
CA GLY A 94 -15.44 -5.74 -6.48
C GLY A 94 -14.87 -6.09 -5.10
N PRO A 95 -14.93 -5.15 -4.15
CA PRO A 95 -14.43 -5.37 -2.79
C PRO A 95 -15.23 -6.43 -2.04
N VAL A 96 -14.53 -7.28 -1.28
CA VAL A 96 -15.17 -8.31 -0.46
C VAL A 96 -15.60 -7.72 0.88
N VAL A 97 -16.91 -7.49 1.05
CA VAL A 97 -17.49 -6.96 2.28
C VAL A 97 -18.35 -8.01 2.97
N LEU A 98 -17.85 -8.59 4.07
CA LEU A 98 -18.56 -9.65 4.82
C LEU A 98 -19.85 -9.15 5.49
N SER A 99 -19.83 -7.90 5.97
CA SER A 99 -21.00 -7.30 6.62
C SER A 99 -22.01 -6.86 5.56
N LYS A 100 -23.13 -7.59 5.46
CA LYS A 100 -24.24 -7.23 4.56
C LYS A 100 -24.75 -5.80 4.81
N ARG A 101 -24.78 -5.36 6.07
CA ARG A 101 -25.18 -3.98 6.43
C ARG A 101 -24.20 -2.95 5.87
N ALA A 102 -22.89 -3.20 5.98
CA ALA A 102 -21.87 -2.29 5.46
C ALA A 102 -21.88 -2.25 3.92
N ALA A 103 -22.04 -3.42 3.28
CA ALA A 103 -22.20 -3.51 1.83
C ALA A 103 -23.42 -2.72 1.35
N ALA A 104 -24.58 -2.88 1.99
CA ALA A 104 -25.79 -2.12 1.69
C ALA A 104 -25.65 -0.61 1.97
N SER A 105 -24.71 -0.22 2.84
CA SER A 105 -24.38 1.18 3.14
C SER A 105 -23.31 1.75 2.21
N GLY A 106 -22.90 1.02 1.17
CA GLY A 106 -22.00 1.50 0.13
C GLY A 106 -20.53 1.09 0.27
N LEU A 107 -20.14 0.34 1.31
CA LEU A 107 -18.74 -0.08 1.47
C LEU A 107 -18.24 -1.01 0.35
N GLY A 108 -19.16 -1.67 -0.36
CA GLY A 108 -18.85 -2.48 -1.56
C GLY A 108 -18.62 -1.66 -2.83
N VAL A 109 -18.72 -0.33 -2.78
CA VAL A 109 -18.41 0.55 -3.91
C VAL A 109 -16.96 1.00 -3.76
N SER A 110 -16.12 0.64 -4.73
CA SER A 110 -14.72 1.09 -4.75
C SER A 110 -14.61 2.57 -5.13
N LEU A 111 -13.47 3.18 -4.79
CA LEU A 111 -13.16 4.56 -5.19
C LEU A 111 -13.24 4.72 -6.72
N PHE A 112 -12.70 3.74 -7.47
CA PHE A 112 -12.73 3.72 -8.93
C PHE A 112 -14.18 3.79 -9.45
N VAL A 113 -15.06 2.90 -8.98
CA VAL A 113 -16.46 2.86 -9.40
C VAL A 113 -17.19 4.14 -9.00
N ARG A 114 -16.95 4.67 -7.80
CA ARG A 114 -17.57 5.93 -7.36
C ARG A 114 -17.18 7.10 -8.28
N LEU A 115 -15.92 7.20 -8.70
CA LEU A 115 -15.47 8.26 -9.62
C LEU A 115 -16.12 8.11 -11.00
N LEU A 116 -16.27 6.88 -11.51
CA LEU A 116 -17.03 6.65 -12.75
C LEU A 116 -18.49 7.11 -12.63
N LEU A 117 -19.17 6.83 -11.51
CA LEU A 117 -20.54 7.30 -11.26
C LEU A 117 -20.64 8.82 -11.17
N LEU A 118 -19.56 9.50 -10.76
CA LEU A 118 -19.44 10.96 -10.77
C LEU A 118 -19.05 11.53 -12.15
N ASN A 119 -19.07 10.70 -13.20
CA ASN A 119 -18.72 11.05 -14.59
C ASN A 119 -17.28 11.54 -14.76
N MET A 120 -16.35 11.06 -13.93
CA MET A 120 -14.93 11.27 -14.20
C MET A 120 -14.53 10.55 -15.51
N PRO A 121 -13.75 11.21 -16.38
CA PRO A 121 -13.30 10.59 -17.62
C PRO A 121 -12.39 9.40 -17.31
N ALA A 122 -12.62 8.28 -17.99
CA ALA A 122 -11.81 7.08 -17.89
C ALA A 122 -11.39 6.61 -19.28
N PHE A 123 -10.18 6.08 -19.37
CA PHE A 123 -9.63 5.53 -20.61
C PHE A 123 -9.80 4.02 -20.62
N ARG A 124 -10.52 3.50 -21.61
CA ARG A 124 -10.70 2.06 -21.81
C ARG A 124 -9.70 1.55 -22.83
N LEU A 125 -8.89 0.57 -22.43
CA LEU A 125 -8.11 -0.24 -23.38
C LEU A 125 -9.06 -1.22 -24.09
N SER A 126 -9.06 -1.21 -25.43
CA SER A 126 -10.07 -1.93 -26.24
C SER A 126 -9.55 -3.18 -26.93
N VAL A 127 -8.24 -3.38 -26.99
CA VAL A 127 -7.61 -4.54 -27.64
C VAL A 127 -7.18 -5.53 -26.56
N GLN A 128 -7.63 -6.78 -26.69
CA GLN A 128 -7.27 -7.86 -25.80
C GLN A 128 -6.26 -8.82 -26.45
N TYR A 129 -5.22 -9.19 -25.70
CA TYR A 129 -4.11 -10.04 -26.17
C TYR A 129 -3.97 -11.37 -25.40
N ARG A 130 -4.92 -11.68 -24.51
CA ARG A 130 -4.96 -12.94 -23.73
C ARG A 130 -6.35 -13.56 -23.80
#